data_AF-A0A433J9P4-F1
#
_entry.id   AF-A0A433J9P4-F1
#
_cell.length_a   1.000
_cell.length_b   1.000
_cell.length_c   1.000
_cell.angle_alpha   90.00
_cell.angle_beta   90.00
_cell.angle_gamma   90.00
#
_symmetry.space_group_name_H-M   'P 1'
#
loop_
_entity.id
_entity.type
_entity.pdbx_description
1 polymer ?
#
loop_
_entity_poly.entity_id
_entity_poly.type
_entity_poly.pdbx_seq_one_letter_code
_entity_poly.pdbx_strand_id
1 'polypeptide(L)'
;MELLSIVMSGALCALIARKRGRRAWLWFLLGLFPPMLLVVPMLRRINQIIPDQAGASPRTSTSSPYDMKPAPGLPSRSLTDTRPCPRCAETIKRAALVCRFCNANLEAESPGPHGATVGDTVIHPIMGTGIIARIEADGVALVQFGREESRIALRHLKPKETAEAKSEDALS
;
A
#
# COMPACT_ATOMS: atom_id res chain seq x y z
N MET A 1 12.23 12.25 25.26
CA MET A 1 11.38 12.29 26.47
C MET A 1 11.35 10.95 27.21
N GLU A 2 11.12 9.82 26.52
CA GLU A 2 11.09 8.45 27.08
C GLU A 2 12.34 8.06 27.91
N LEU A 3 13.54 8.33 27.41
CA LEU A 3 14.77 8.03 28.16
C LEU A 3 14.88 8.83 29.46
N LEU A 4 14.34 10.04 29.49
CA LEU A 4 14.42 10.92 30.64
C LEU A 4 13.48 10.45 31.76
N SER A 5 12.30 9.91 31.43
CA SER A 5 11.40 9.32 32.44
C SER A 5 11.97 8.05 33.07
N ILE A 6 12.66 7.21 32.29
CA ILE A 6 13.34 5.99 32.79
C ILE A 6 14.49 6.35 33.75
N VAL A 7 15.31 7.33 33.39
CA VAL A 7 16.43 7.77 34.25
C VAL A 7 15.90 8.42 35.54
N MET A 8 14.84 9.23 35.44
CA MET A 8 14.27 9.92 36.59
C MET A 8 13.55 8.96 37.56
N SER A 9 12.88 7.91 37.06
CA SER A 9 12.25 6.91 37.94
C SER A 9 13.29 6.10 38.72
N GLY A 10 14.38 5.67 38.07
CA GLY A 10 15.50 5.00 38.72
C GLY A 10 16.17 5.88 39.79
N ALA A 11 16.40 7.16 39.47
CA ALA A 11 16.98 8.13 40.40
C ALA A 11 16.08 8.36 41.63
N LEU A 12 14.76 8.45 41.44
CA LEU A 12 13.79 8.62 42.54
C LEU A 12 13.81 7.40 43.50
N CYS A 13 13.83 6.18 42.96
CA CYS A 13 13.98 4.95 43.76
C CYS A 13 15.30 4.92 44.55
N ALA A 14 16.40 5.36 43.94
CA ALA A 14 17.71 5.41 44.59
C ALA A 14 17.75 6.42 45.76
N LEU A 15 17.13 7.59 45.60
CA LEU A 15 17.05 8.62 46.64
C LEU A 15 16.22 8.18 47.85
N ILE A 16 15.10 7.49 47.61
CA ILE A 16 14.25 6.93 48.67
C ILE A 16 15.02 5.84 49.45
N ALA A 17 15.79 5.01 48.77
CA ALA A 17 16.58 3.94 49.40
C ALA A 17 17.75 4.47 50.24
N ARG A 18 18.37 5.58 49.81
CA ARG A 18 19.50 6.21 50.51
C ARG A 18 19.13 6.66 51.92
N LYS A 19 17.88 7.10 52.14
CA LYS A 19 17.39 7.48 53.47
C LYS A 19 17.29 6.30 54.45
N ARG A 20 17.30 5.05 53.98
CA ARG A 20 17.15 3.84 54.81
C ARG A 20 18.46 3.06 55.03
N GLY A 21 19.61 3.66 54.71
CA GLY A 21 20.93 3.02 54.91
C GLY A 21 21.16 1.75 54.07
N ARG A 22 20.35 1.50 53.03
CA ARG A 22 20.52 0.35 52.13
C ARG A 22 21.41 0.72 50.95
N ARG A 23 21.97 -0.29 50.27
CA ARG A 23 22.79 -0.11 49.06
C ARG A 23 21.94 0.52 47.94
N ALA A 24 22.15 1.82 47.70
CA ALA A 24 21.37 2.62 46.74
C ALA A 24 21.40 2.05 45.31
N TRP A 25 22.52 1.44 44.90
CA TRP A 25 22.67 0.84 43.59
C TRP A 25 21.70 -0.34 43.34
N LEU A 26 21.42 -1.14 44.36
CA LEU A 26 20.48 -2.27 44.24
C LEU A 26 19.06 -1.78 43.96
N TRP A 27 18.67 -0.66 44.59
CA TRP A 27 17.35 -0.05 44.42
C TRP A 27 17.21 0.73 43.12
N PHE A 28 18.31 1.30 42.62
CA PHE A 28 18.35 1.89 41.28
C PHE A 28 18.10 0.83 40.20
N LEU A 29 18.80 -0.30 40.26
CA LEU A 29 18.61 -1.41 39.32
C LEU A 29 17.20 -2.00 39.40
N LEU A 30 16.66 -2.12 40.61
CA LEU A 30 15.29 -2.60 40.81
C LEU A 30 14.24 -1.64 40.22
N GLY A 31 14.50 -0.33 40.23
CA GLY A 31 13.64 0.67 39.59
C GLY A 31 13.73 0.69 38.06
N LEU A 32 14.83 0.21 37.48
CA LEU A 32 15.04 0.13 36.03
C LEU A 32 14.32 -1.09 35.39
N PHE A 33 14.04 -2.11 36.19
CA PHE A 33 13.50 -3.39 35.70
C PHE A 33 12.04 -3.30 35.18
N PRO A 34 11.10 -2.63 35.87
CA PRO A 34 9.71 -2.50 35.42
C PRO A 34 9.51 -1.80 34.06
N PRO A 35 10.14 -0.65 33.76
CA PRO A 35 10.00 -0.05 32.43
C PRO A 35 10.63 -0.91 31.35
N MET A 36 11.74 -1.60 31.63
CA MET A 36 12.38 -2.50 30.66
C MET A 36 11.48 -3.71 30.35
N LEU A 37 10.85 -4.29 31.38
CA LEU A 37 9.85 -5.37 31.24
C LEU A 37 8.59 -4.95 30.47
N LEU A 38 8.21 -3.68 30.47
CA LEU A 38 7.07 -3.17 29.70
C LEU A 38 7.45 -2.79 28.27
N VAL A 39 8.61 -2.15 28.08
CA VAL A 39 9.06 -1.67 26.78
C VAL A 39 9.42 -2.82 25.85
N VAL A 40 10.08 -3.88 26.33
CA VAL A 40 10.48 -5.02 25.49
C VAL A 40 9.29 -5.75 24.83
N PRO A 41 8.23 -6.18 25.55
CA PRO A 41 7.08 -6.80 24.91
C PRO A 41 6.30 -5.82 24.02
N MET A 42 6.31 -4.52 24.34
CA MET A 42 5.67 -3.50 23.52
C MET A 42 6.42 -3.28 22.19
N LEU A 43 7.76 -3.22 22.23
CA LEU A 43 8.60 -3.21 21.04
C LEU A 43 8.46 -4.50 20.21
N ARG A 44 8.35 -5.67 20.87
CA ARG A 44 8.04 -6.93 20.17
C ARG A 44 6.68 -6.89 19.48
N ARG A 45 5.66 -6.31 20.12
CA ARG A 45 4.34 -6.12 19.48
C ARG A 45 4.43 -5.17 18.29
N ILE A 46 5.14 -4.05 18.39
CA ILE A 46 5.30 -3.11 17.26
C ILE A 46 6.02 -3.79 16.09
N ASN A 47 7.09 -4.54 16.35
CA ASN A 47 7.83 -5.23 15.29
C ASN A 47 7.00 -6.33 14.61
N GLN A 48 5.99 -6.88 15.29
CA GLN A 48 5.03 -7.81 14.69
C GLN A 48 3.95 -7.12 13.84
N ILE A 49 3.73 -5.80 13.99
CA ILE A 49 2.75 -5.04 13.22
C ILE A 49 3.29 -4.63 11.85
N ILE A 50 4.61 -4.74 11.63
CA ILE A 50 5.22 -4.64 10.31
C ILE A 50 5.58 -6.05 9.85
N PRO A 51 4.61 -6.92 9.49
CA PRO A 51 4.96 -8.12 8.75
C PRO A 51 5.51 -7.65 7.41
N ASP A 52 6.67 -8.17 7.05
CA ASP A 52 7.38 -7.94 5.82
C ASP A 52 6.43 -7.99 4.60
N GLN A 53 5.99 -6.82 4.14
CA GLN A 53 5.54 -6.61 2.76
C GLN A 53 6.75 -6.24 1.87
N ALA A 54 7.94 -6.70 2.25
CA ALA A 54 9.16 -6.63 1.46
C ALA A 54 9.47 -8.03 0.90
N GLY A 55 8.82 -8.37 -0.21
CA GLY A 55 9.53 -9.05 -1.29
C GLY A 55 9.73 -10.57 -1.22
N ALA A 56 8.95 -11.34 -0.47
CA ALA A 56 8.93 -12.79 -0.65
C ALA A 56 7.52 -13.34 -0.46
N SER A 57 6.76 -13.42 -1.55
CA SER A 57 5.69 -14.41 -1.64
C SER A 57 6.35 -15.78 -1.52
N PRO A 58 6.16 -16.52 -0.40
CA PRO A 58 6.46 -17.93 -0.42
C PRO A 58 5.39 -18.49 -1.34
N ARG A 59 5.80 -18.97 -2.52
CA ARG A 59 5.03 -19.97 -3.25
C ARG A 59 5.04 -21.23 -2.40
N THR A 60 4.30 -21.22 -1.30
CA THR A 60 3.77 -22.45 -0.74
C THR A 60 2.73 -22.88 -1.74
N SER A 61 3.18 -23.75 -2.63
CA SER A 61 2.35 -24.71 -3.33
C SER A 61 1.36 -25.31 -2.34
N THR A 62 0.20 -24.68 -2.21
CA THR A 62 -1.00 -25.35 -1.77
C THR A 62 -1.28 -26.38 -2.85
N SER A 63 -0.76 -27.60 -2.66
CA SER A 63 -1.38 -28.79 -3.21
C SER A 63 -2.79 -28.83 -2.61
N SER A 64 -3.69 -28.15 -3.29
CA SER A 64 -5.10 -28.14 -2.97
C SER A 64 -5.61 -29.57 -3.11
N PRO A 65 -6.22 -30.15 -2.06
CA PRO A 65 -6.94 -31.42 -2.17
C PRO A 65 -8.25 -31.28 -2.94
N TYR A 66 -8.53 -30.12 -3.52
CA TYR A 66 -9.62 -29.94 -4.46
C TYR A 66 -9.07 -30.10 -5.88
N ASP A 67 -8.96 -31.37 -6.27
CA ASP A 67 -9.07 -31.83 -7.66
C ASP A 67 -10.49 -31.45 -8.15
N MET A 68 -10.75 -30.14 -8.28
CA MET A 68 -11.95 -29.65 -8.89
C MET A 68 -11.79 -29.87 -10.38
N LYS A 69 -12.35 -31.01 -10.81
CA LYS A 69 -12.79 -31.27 -12.16
C LYS A 69 -13.27 -29.94 -12.80
N PRO A 70 -12.58 -29.44 -13.83
CA PRO A 70 -12.91 -28.15 -14.41
C PRO A 70 -14.37 -28.14 -14.84
N ALA A 71 -15.12 -27.14 -14.36
CA ALA A 71 -16.49 -26.91 -14.79
C ALA A 71 -16.49 -26.71 -16.32
N PRO A 72 -17.18 -27.57 -17.10
CA PRO A 72 -17.23 -27.41 -18.55
C PRO A 72 -18.15 -26.22 -18.86
N GLY A 73 -17.62 -25.17 -19.47
CA GLY A 73 -18.46 -24.22 -20.20
C GLY A 73 -18.23 -22.72 -20.04
N LEU A 74 -17.20 -22.26 -19.31
CA LEU A 74 -16.83 -20.84 -19.38
C LEU A 74 -15.81 -20.64 -20.51
N PRO A 75 -16.16 -19.92 -21.59
CA PRO A 75 -15.20 -19.59 -22.63
C PRO A 75 -14.13 -18.68 -22.01
N SER A 76 -12.96 -19.25 -21.73
CA SER A 76 -11.76 -18.47 -21.42
C SER A 76 -11.52 -17.54 -22.61
N ARG A 77 -11.84 -16.25 -22.47
CA ARG A 77 -11.40 -15.21 -23.39
C ARG A 77 -9.87 -15.08 -23.28
N SER A 78 -9.14 -16.04 -23.82
CA SER A 78 -7.73 -15.91 -24.16
C SER A 78 -7.61 -15.30 -25.56
N LEU A 79 -8.35 -14.21 -25.79
CA LEU A 79 -8.14 -13.34 -26.94
C LEU A 79 -6.80 -12.63 -26.71
N THR A 80 -5.72 -13.30 -27.13
CA THR A 80 -4.40 -12.73 -27.41
C THR A 80 -3.80 -11.86 -26.30
N ASP A 81 -3.47 -12.49 -25.17
CA ASP A 81 -2.64 -11.87 -24.11
C ASP A 81 -1.14 -11.84 -24.47
N THR A 82 -0.84 -11.38 -25.67
CA THR A 82 0.51 -11.23 -26.19
C THR A 82 0.76 -9.79 -26.62
N ARG A 83 2.03 -9.37 -26.53
CA ARG A 83 2.54 -8.10 -27.03
C ARG A 83 3.91 -8.32 -27.69
N PRO A 84 4.32 -7.54 -28.70
CA PRO A 84 5.67 -7.59 -29.22
C PRO A 84 6.66 -6.98 -28.21
N CYS A 85 7.86 -7.55 -28.10
CA CYS A 85 8.91 -6.98 -27.26
C CYS A 85 9.44 -5.65 -27.86
N PRO A 86 9.55 -4.55 -27.09
CA PRO A 86 10.03 -3.26 -27.60
C PRO A 86 11.50 -3.26 -28.01
N ARG A 87 12.26 -4.30 -27.64
CA ARG A 87 13.71 -4.41 -27.94
C ARG A 87 14.02 -5.32 -29.11
N CYS A 88 13.27 -6.41 -29.30
CA CYS A 88 13.56 -7.40 -30.34
C CYS A 88 12.35 -7.78 -31.21
N ALA A 89 11.20 -7.10 -31.06
CA ALA A 89 9.94 -7.32 -31.79
C ALA A 89 9.28 -8.70 -31.66
N GLU A 90 9.93 -9.65 -30.99
CA GLU A 90 9.42 -11.01 -30.82
C GLU A 90 8.18 -11.05 -29.91
N THR A 91 7.26 -11.98 -30.19
CA THR A 91 5.97 -12.05 -29.47
C THR A 91 6.16 -12.65 -28.07
N ILE A 92 5.77 -11.90 -27.04
CA ILE A 92 5.86 -12.28 -25.62
C ILE A 92 4.48 -12.16 -24.95
N LYS A 93 4.32 -12.77 -23.77
CA LYS A 93 3.11 -12.59 -22.94
C LYS A 93 3.01 -11.12 -22.49
N ARG A 94 1.82 -10.55 -22.45
CA ARG A 94 1.63 -9.15 -22.01
C ARG A 94 2.11 -8.94 -20.58
N ALA A 95 1.91 -9.93 -19.70
CA ALA A 95 2.38 -9.93 -18.32
C ALA A 95 3.88 -10.25 -18.13
N ALA A 96 4.67 -10.41 -19.21
CA ALA A 96 6.10 -10.71 -19.09
C ALA A 96 6.90 -9.47 -18.60
N LEU A 97 7.67 -9.66 -17.53
CA LEU A 97 8.64 -8.69 -17.00
C LEU A 97 9.98 -8.75 -17.74
N VAL A 98 10.34 -9.90 -18.30
CA VAL A 98 11.60 -10.10 -19.03
C VAL A 98 11.31 -10.80 -20.35
N CYS A 99 11.91 -10.31 -21.44
CA CYS A 99 11.82 -10.96 -22.75
C CYS A 99 12.66 -12.25 -22.78
N ARG A 100 12.06 -13.40 -23.09
CA ARG A 100 12.79 -14.69 -23.20
C ARG A 100 13.82 -14.77 -24.32
N PHE A 101 13.78 -13.84 -25.28
CA PHE A 101 14.61 -13.88 -26.48
C PHE A 101 15.81 -12.95 -26.39
N CYS A 102 15.64 -11.74 -25.88
CA CYS A 102 16.72 -10.74 -25.76
C CYS A 102 17.11 -10.42 -24.30
N ASN A 103 16.46 -11.04 -23.32
CA ASN A 103 16.65 -10.84 -21.88
C ASN A 103 16.52 -9.38 -21.40
N ALA A 104 15.85 -8.51 -22.17
CA ALA A 104 15.55 -7.15 -21.73
C ALA A 104 14.49 -7.13 -20.63
N ASN A 105 14.72 -6.31 -19.60
CA ASN A 105 13.74 -6.00 -18.55
C ASN A 105 12.69 -5.01 -19.10
N LEU A 106 11.41 -5.31 -18.87
CA LEU A 106 10.23 -4.60 -19.36
C LEU A 106 9.41 -3.94 -18.23
N GLU A 107 9.90 -3.97 -16.97
CA GLU A 107 9.25 -3.41 -15.77
C GLU A 107 8.96 -1.91 -15.86
N ALA A 108 9.74 -1.16 -16.65
CA ALA A 108 9.55 0.29 -16.80
C ALA A 108 8.25 0.66 -17.55
N GLU A 109 7.65 -0.31 -18.24
CA GLU A 109 6.44 -0.13 -19.04
C GLU A 109 5.38 -1.09 -18.52
N SER A 110 5.18 -1.03 -17.20
CA SER A 110 3.98 -1.55 -16.57
C SER A 110 2.81 -0.98 -17.38
N PRO A 111 1.91 -1.81 -17.92
CA PRO A 111 0.65 -1.30 -18.42
C PRO A 111 -0.02 -0.66 -17.22
N GLY A 112 0.06 0.68 -17.12
CA GLY A 112 -0.88 1.46 -16.34
C GLY A 112 -2.27 0.91 -16.67
N PRO A 113 -3.20 0.90 -15.71
CA PRO A 113 -4.46 0.16 -15.79
C PRO A 113 -5.31 0.61 -16.98
N HIS A 114 -4.98 0.14 -18.18
CA HIS A 114 -5.74 0.28 -19.40
C HIS A 114 -6.84 -0.77 -19.31
N GLY A 115 -7.82 -0.38 -18.52
CA GLY A 115 -8.93 -1.16 -17.99
C GLY A 115 -9.74 -0.35 -16.97
N ALA A 116 -9.27 0.81 -16.52
CA ALA A 116 -10.13 1.82 -15.91
C ALA A 116 -10.94 2.51 -17.03
N THR A 117 -12.08 1.93 -17.36
CA THR A 117 -13.17 2.66 -17.99
C THR A 117 -13.41 3.94 -17.20
N VAL A 118 -13.50 5.08 -17.90
CA VAL A 118 -13.91 6.38 -17.36
C VAL A 118 -15.19 6.18 -16.54
N GLY A 119 -15.09 6.25 -15.22
CA GLY A 119 -16.22 6.03 -14.32
C GLY A 119 -15.82 5.80 -12.86
N ASP A 120 -14.78 5.00 -12.62
CA ASP A 120 -14.40 4.63 -11.25
C ASP A 120 -12.94 5.01 -10.97
N THR A 121 -12.80 6.08 -10.19
CA THR A 121 -11.56 6.59 -9.59
C THR A 121 -10.79 5.49 -8.86
N VAL A 122 -9.61 5.13 -9.38
CA VAL A 122 -8.58 4.41 -8.63
C VAL A 122 -7.48 5.42 -8.27
N ILE A 123 -7.40 5.76 -6.98
CA ILE A 123 -6.27 6.48 -6.40
C ILE A 123 -5.41 5.43 -5.67
N HIS A 124 -4.16 5.25 -6.09
CA HIS A 124 -3.19 4.44 -5.35
C HIS A 124 -2.61 5.26 -4.18
N PRO A 125 -2.74 4.81 -2.92
CA PRO A 125 -2.02 5.41 -1.81
C PRO A 125 -0.64 4.75 -1.71
N ILE A 126 0.42 5.49 -1.98
CA ILE A 126 1.78 5.00 -1.65
C ILE A 126 2.08 5.11 -0.14
N MET A 127 1.25 5.78 0.68
CA MET A 127 1.39 5.72 2.14
C MET A 127 0.04 5.77 2.87
N GLY A 128 -0.55 4.60 3.15
CA GLY A 128 -1.42 4.33 4.32
C GLY A 128 -2.70 5.16 4.54
N THR A 129 -3.01 6.16 3.72
CA THR A 129 -4.19 7.01 3.82
C THR A 129 -4.84 7.08 2.44
N GLY A 130 -5.65 6.06 2.14
CA GLY A 130 -6.44 6.02 0.91
C GLY A 130 -7.45 7.15 0.93
N ILE A 131 -7.28 8.10 0.00
CA ILE A 131 -8.29 9.12 -0.28
C ILE A 131 -9.22 8.51 -1.33
N ILE A 132 -10.50 8.37 -1.01
CA ILE A 132 -11.52 8.00 -1.99
C ILE A 132 -12.16 9.31 -2.45
N ALA A 133 -11.94 9.68 -3.71
CA ALA A 133 -12.62 10.80 -4.32
C ALA A 133 -13.75 10.26 -5.20
N ARG A 134 -15.00 10.59 -4.90
CA ARG A 134 -16.15 10.30 -5.76
C ARG A 134 -16.53 11.59 -6.49
N ILE A 135 -16.52 11.58 -7.81
CA ILE A 135 -16.91 12.73 -8.63
C ILE A 135 -18.41 12.59 -8.93
N GLU A 136 -19.20 13.54 -8.46
CA GLU A 136 -20.64 13.63 -8.76
C GLU A 136 -20.84 14.45 -10.04
N ALA A 137 -21.89 14.14 -10.82
CA ALA A 137 -22.13 14.71 -12.16
C ALA A 137 -22.27 16.24 -12.18
N ASP A 138 -22.51 16.86 -11.01
CA ASP A 138 -22.66 18.31 -10.84
C ASP A 138 -21.33 19.05 -10.61
N GLY A 139 -20.18 18.40 -10.81
CA GLY A 139 -18.86 19.02 -10.65
C GLY A 139 -18.38 19.14 -9.19
N VAL A 140 -19.02 18.40 -8.29
CA VAL A 140 -18.62 18.31 -6.87
C VAL A 140 -17.85 17.01 -6.66
N ALA A 141 -16.60 17.11 -6.19
CA ALA A 141 -15.84 15.95 -5.74
C ALA A 141 -16.02 15.79 -4.23
N LEU A 142 -16.59 14.66 -3.82
CA LEU A 142 -16.61 14.23 -2.42
C LEU A 142 -15.32 13.48 -2.15
N VAL A 143 -14.49 14.04 -1.28
CA VAL A 143 -13.18 13.47 -0.93
C VAL A 143 -13.28 12.97 0.51
N GLN A 144 -13.23 11.65 0.69
CA GLN A 144 -13.34 11.02 1.99
C GLN A 144 -11.94 10.81 2.58
N PHE A 145 -11.67 11.48 3.71
CA PHE A 145 -10.43 11.36 4.48
C PHE A 145 -10.74 10.63 5.79
N GLY A 146 -10.58 9.30 5.83
CA GLY A 146 -10.91 8.53 7.02
C GLY A 146 -12.40 8.57 7.35
N ARG A 147 -12.77 9.06 8.55
CA ARG A 147 -14.18 9.10 9.03
C ARG A 147 -14.86 10.46 8.87
N GLU A 148 -14.15 11.47 8.37
CA GLU A 148 -14.70 12.80 8.09
C GLU A 148 -14.90 13.01 6.59
N GLU A 149 -16.09 13.49 6.22
CA GLU A 149 -16.44 13.89 4.86
C GLU A 149 -16.20 15.38 4.69
N SER A 150 -15.34 15.76 3.73
CA SER A 150 -15.09 17.16 3.39
C SER A 150 -15.55 17.44 1.96
N ARG A 151 -16.44 18.43 1.80
CA ARG A 151 -16.90 18.92 0.49
C ARG A 151 -15.93 19.98 -0.04
N ILE A 152 -15.20 19.66 -1.11
CA ILE A 152 -14.32 20.60 -1.78
C ILE A 152 -14.98 21.05 -3.09
N ALA A 153 -15.39 22.31 -3.16
CA ALA A 153 -15.88 22.89 -4.41
C ALA A 153 -14.70 23.15 -5.35
N LEU A 154 -14.65 22.44 -6.48
CA LEU A 154 -13.61 22.58 -7.50
C LEU A 154 -13.83 23.87 -8.31
N ARG A 155 -13.57 25.04 -7.72
CA ARG A 155 -13.80 26.36 -8.36
C ARG A 155 -12.81 26.72 -9.50
N HIS A 156 -11.85 25.85 -9.82
CA HIS A 156 -10.75 26.19 -10.74
C HIS A 156 -10.54 25.23 -11.93
N LEU A 157 -11.34 24.18 -12.08
CA LEU A 157 -11.28 23.38 -13.30
C LEU A 157 -12.12 24.05 -14.38
N LYS A 158 -11.47 24.92 -15.18
CA LYS A 158 -12.03 25.42 -16.43
C LYS A 158 -12.44 24.20 -17.27
N PRO A 159 -13.72 24.05 -17.64
CA PRO A 159 -14.14 22.95 -18.51
C PRO A 159 -13.31 23.05 -19.79
N LYS A 160 -12.53 22.00 -20.07
CA LYS A 160 -11.85 21.86 -21.34
C LYS A 160 -12.96 21.54 -22.34
N GLU A 161 -13.41 22.57 -23.05
CA GLU A 161 -14.46 22.49 -24.07
C GLU A 161 -14.21 21.26 -24.93
N THR A 162 -15.17 20.36 -24.84
CA THR A 162 -15.33 19.16 -25.62
C THR A 162 -15.24 19.55 -27.08
N ALA A 163 -14.28 18.96 -27.80
CA ALA A 163 -14.23 18.99 -29.24
C ALA A 163 -15.52 18.35 -29.79
N GLU A 164 -16.52 19.18 -30.07
CA GLU A 164 -17.67 18.81 -30.88
C GLU A 164 -17.19 18.62 -32.31
N ALA A 165 -17.16 17.35 -32.71
CA ALA A 165 -16.95 16.92 -34.07
C ALA A 165 -18.10 17.44 -34.94
N LYS A 166 -17.83 18.51 -35.69
CA LYS A 166 -18.61 18.90 -36.85
C LYS A 166 -18.19 17.99 -38.01
N SER A 167 -18.88 16.86 -38.17
CA SER A 167 -18.79 15.99 -39.35
C SER A 167 -20.17 15.81 -39.97
N GLU A 168 -20.71 16.89 -40.52
CA GLU A 168 -21.81 16.87 -41.49
C GLU A 168 -21.37 17.79 -42.64
N ASP A 169 -21.73 17.41 -43.87
CA ASP A 169 -21.48 18.09 -45.16
C ASP A 169 -20.25 17.63 -45.96
N ALA A 170 -20.33 16.42 -46.53
CA ALA A 170 -19.70 16.11 -47.83
C ALA A 170 -20.33 14.87 -48.50
N LEU A 171 -21.60 14.93 -48.88
CA LEU A 171 -22.12 14.15 -50.03
C LEU A 171 -23.43 14.75 -50.56
N SER A 172 -23.31 15.65 -51.53
CA SER A 172 -24.32 15.99 -52.54
C SER A 172 -23.60 16.46 -53.79
#